data_AF-A0A1Y6E5W1-F1
#
_entry.id   AF-A0A1Y6E5W1-F1
#
_cell.length_a   1.000
_cell.length_b   1.000
_cell.length_c   1.000
_cell.angle_alpha   90.00
_cell.angle_beta   90.00
_cell.angle_gamma   90.00
#
_symmetry.space_group_name_H-M   'P 1'
#
loop_
_entity.id
_entity.type
_entity.pdbx_description
1 polymer ?
#
loop_
_entity_poly.entity_id
_entity_poly.type
_entity_poly.pdbx_seq_one_letter_code
_entity_poly.pdbx_strand_id
1 'polypeptide(L)'
;MRTLKVLALLSLSAAPAVAASSTSTGQISVTQVINLIERSSTDNAARNAVMAYLAGVGEATSLLVAESARRLEGGLVCRSTLGISSEAALIALSATASAQRQETPATPLLVADMFARAGCN
;
A
#
# COMPACT_ATOMS: atom_id res chain seq x y z
N MET A 1 -17.52 -0.48 57.25
CA MET A 1 -16.16 -1.00 56.95
C MET A 1 -16.10 -1.28 55.45
N ARG A 2 -15.20 -0.57 54.76
CA ARG A 2 -14.98 -0.61 53.31
C ARG A 2 -14.04 -1.78 52.96
N THR A 3 -14.37 -2.57 51.95
CA THR A 3 -13.39 -3.42 51.26
C THR A 3 -13.58 -3.31 49.75
N LEU A 4 -12.87 -2.33 49.18
CA LEU A 4 -12.73 -2.08 47.76
C LEU A 4 -11.75 -3.13 47.20
N LYS A 5 -12.20 -4.07 46.37
CA LYS A 5 -11.31 -5.02 45.67
C LYS A 5 -10.64 -4.29 44.51
N VAL A 6 -9.36 -3.97 44.69
CA VAL A 6 -8.45 -3.50 43.66
C VAL A 6 -8.18 -4.67 42.69
N LEU A 7 -8.67 -4.58 41.46
CA LEU A 7 -8.29 -5.50 40.38
C LEU A 7 -7.20 -4.81 39.55
N ALA A 8 -6.04 -5.46 39.48
CA ALA A 8 -4.82 -4.97 38.87
C ALA A 8 -5.03 -4.62 37.37
N LEU A 9 -4.67 -3.38 37.00
CA LEU A 9 -4.49 -2.99 35.60
C LEU A 9 -3.24 -3.72 35.06
N LEU A 10 -3.44 -4.74 34.24
CA LEU A 10 -2.39 -5.24 33.34
C LEU A 10 -2.12 -4.16 32.29
N SER A 11 -1.01 -3.43 32.47
CA SER A 11 -0.46 -2.50 31.49
C SER A 11 0.03 -3.27 30.27
N LEU A 12 -0.85 -3.36 29.26
CA LEU A 12 -0.54 -3.88 27.93
C LEU A 12 0.59 -3.03 27.34
N SER A 13 1.81 -3.56 27.37
CA SER A 13 2.99 -2.92 26.79
C SER A 13 2.91 -3.07 25.27
N ALA A 14 2.10 -2.24 24.61
CA ALA A 14 2.15 -2.13 23.16
C ALA A 14 3.53 -1.56 22.80
N ALA A 15 4.42 -2.41 22.27
CA ALA A 15 5.64 -1.94 21.64
C ALA A 15 5.25 -0.88 20.60
N PRO A 16 5.97 0.25 20.50
CA PRO A 16 5.67 1.25 19.50
C PRO A 16 5.73 0.55 18.14
N ALA A 17 4.60 0.57 17.42
CA ALA A 17 4.61 0.22 16.01
C ALA A 17 5.54 1.24 15.34
N VAL A 18 6.79 0.84 15.10
CA VAL A 18 7.69 1.65 14.30
C VAL A 18 6.97 1.87 12.98
N ALA A 19 6.62 3.12 12.68
CA ALA A 19 5.97 3.46 11.44
C ALA A 19 6.87 2.91 10.33
N ALA A 20 6.33 1.99 9.53
CA ALA A 20 7.06 1.42 8.42
C ALA A 20 7.55 2.56 7.51
N SER A 21 8.75 2.43 6.95
CA SER A 21 9.55 3.52 6.39
C SER A 21 8.81 4.37 5.35
N SER A 22 8.17 5.45 5.78
CA SER A 22 7.56 6.45 4.90
C SER A 22 8.61 7.42 4.37
N THR A 23 8.31 8.05 3.24
CA THR A 23 9.05 9.24 2.75
C THR A 23 8.97 10.38 3.78
N SER A 24 9.83 11.38 3.64
CA SER A 24 9.84 12.60 4.46
C SER A 24 8.52 13.41 4.44
N THR A 25 7.62 13.13 3.49
CA THR A 25 6.30 13.77 3.37
C THR A 25 5.15 12.86 3.82
N GLY A 26 5.45 11.70 4.41
CA GLY A 26 4.45 10.78 4.98
C GLY A 26 3.83 9.79 4.00
N GLN A 27 4.26 9.77 2.73
CA GLN A 27 3.82 8.79 1.75
C GLN A 27 4.56 7.46 1.96
N ILE A 28 3.91 6.33 1.66
CA ILE A 28 4.54 5.00 1.69
C ILE A 28 5.63 4.94 0.61
N SER A 29 6.87 4.64 1.02
CA SER A 29 8.02 4.62 0.12
C SER A 29 8.13 3.34 -0.70
N VAL A 30 8.89 3.37 -1.79
CA VAL A 30 9.24 2.17 -2.56
C VAL A 30 9.97 1.14 -1.69
N THR A 31 10.92 1.59 -0.87
CA THR A 31 11.65 0.70 0.05
C THR A 31 10.70 -0.04 0.99
N GLN A 32 9.69 0.64 1.52
CA GLN A 32 8.72 0.04 2.43
C GLN A 32 7.92 -1.07 1.76
N VAL A 33 7.38 -0.82 0.57
CA VAL A 33 6.54 -1.80 -0.13
C VAL A 33 7.36 -3.02 -0.52
N ILE A 34 8.57 -2.84 -1.05
CA ILE A 34 9.48 -3.94 -1.38
C ILE A 34 9.78 -4.77 -0.11
N ASN A 35 10.13 -4.12 1.00
CA ASN A 35 10.42 -4.83 2.26
C ASN A 35 9.22 -5.66 2.76
N LEU A 36 8.00 -5.10 2.66
CA LEU A 36 6.79 -5.82 3.06
C LEU A 36 6.54 -7.04 2.15
N ILE A 37 6.73 -6.91 0.83
CA ILE A 37 6.58 -8.02 -0.11
C ILE A 37 7.62 -9.11 0.19
N GLU A 38 8.90 -8.75 0.31
CA GLU A 38 9.99 -9.69 0.56
C GLU A 38 9.78 -10.50 1.85
N ARG A 39 9.28 -9.86 2.91
CA ARG A 39 9.03 -10.51 4.20
C ARG A 39 7.71 -11.29 4.25
N SER A 40 6.79 -11.07 3.31
CA SER A 40 5.42 -11.60 3.37
C SER A 40 5.33 -13.13 3.41
N SER A 41 6.35 -13.84 2.91
CA SER A 41 6.41 -15.30 2.93
C SER A 41 6.68 -15.87 4.34
N THR A 42 7.35 -15.10 5.20
CA THR A 42 7.78 -15.54 6.54
C THR A 42 7.17 -14.72 7.68
N ASP A 43 6.57 -13.58 7.37
CA ASP A 43 6.01 -12.64 8.34
C ASP A 43 4.54 -12.33 8.02
N ASN A 44 3.65 -12.82 8.89
CA ASN A 44 2.20 -12.61 8.75
C ASN A 44 1.80 -11.13 8.83
N ALA A 45 2.49 -10.32 9.63
CA ALA A 45 2.20 -8.90 9.73
C ALA A 45 2.61 -8.18 8.44
N ALA A 46 3.78 -8.51 7.89
CA ALA A 46 4.21 -7.98 6.59
C ALA A 46 3.25 -8.40 5.47
N ARG A 47 2.82 -9.67 5.44
CA ARG A 47 1.83 -10.17 4.48
C ARG A 47 0.52 -9.41 4.56
N ASN A 48 -0.03 -9.25 5.76
CA ASN A 48 -1.30 -8.55 5.93
C ASN A 48 -1.18 -7.07 5.55
N ALA A 49 -0.06 -6.42 5.92
CA ALA A 49 0.19 -5.04 5.59
C ALA A 49 0.32 -4.80 4.07
N VAL A 50 1.08 -5.64 3.35
CA VAL A 50 1.19 -5.50 1.89
C VAL A 50 -0.13 -5.82 1.19
N MET A 51 -0.85 -6.85 1.63
CA MET A 51 -2.16 -7.17 1.06
C MET A 51 -3.14 -6.01 1.23
N ALA A 52 -3.21 -5.41 2.42
CA ALA A 52 -4.07 -4.27 2.68
C ALA A 52 -3.66 -3.04 1.85
N TYR A 53 -2.35 -2.76 1.75
CA TYR A 53 -1.84 -1.65 0.95
C TYR A 53 -2.17 -1.83 -0.54
N LEU A 54 -1.87 -2.99 -1.13
CA LEU A 54 -2.13 -3.26 -2.54
C LEU A 54 -3.63 -3.31 -2.86
N ALA A 55 -4.45 -3.88 -1.96
CA ALA A 55 -5.91 -3.84 -2.11
C ALA A 55 -6.43 -2.40 -2.11
N GLY A 56 -5.98 -1.58 -1.17
CA GLY A 56 -6.37 -0.16 -1.09
C GLY A 56 -5.97 0.63 -2.34
N VAL A 57 -4.74 0.44 -2.84
CA VAL A 57 -4.29 1.07 -4.09
C VAL A 57 -5.13 0.59 -5.28
N GLY A 58 -5.34 -0.72 -5.39
CA GLY A 58 -6.11 -1.33 -6.47
C GLY A 58 -7.55 -0.84 -6.55
N GLU A 59 -8.25 -0.86 -5.41
CA GLU A 59 -9.65 -0.46 -5.30
C GLU A 59 -9.83 1.04 -5.53
N ALA A 60 -9.06 1.88 -4.85
CA ALA A 60 -9.15 3.34 -5.01
C ALA A 60 -8.88 3.77 -6.45
N THR A 61 -7.86 3.19 -7.10
CA THR A 61 -7.53 3.47 -8.50
C THR A 61 -8.66 3.06 -9.44
N SER A 62 -9.22 1.86 -9.23
CA SER A 62 -10.32 1.35 -10.06
C SER A 62 -11.58 2.21 -9.91
N LEU A 63 -11.89 2.66 -8.69
CA LEU A 63 -13.00 3.57 -8.42
C LEU A 63 -12.82 4.92 -9.11
N LEU A 64 -11.62 5.51 -9.06
CA LEU A 64 -11.33 6.77 -9.72
C LEU A 64 -11.46 6.67 -11.25
N VAL A 65 -10.96 5.58 -11.84
CA VAL A 65 -11.13 5.35 -13.28
C VAL A 65 -12.61 5.19 -13.64
N ALA A 66 -13.34 4.36 -12.90
CA ALA A 66 -14.78 4.18 -13.11
C ALA A 66 -15.54 5.51 -12.97
N GLU A 67 -15.18 6.34 -12.00
CA GLU A 67 -15.81 7.64 -11.81
C GLU A 67 -15.48 8.63 -12.93
N SER A 68 -14.25 8.62 -13.41
CA SER A 68 -13.84 9.46 -14.55
C SER A 68 -14.63 9.11 -15.80
N ALA A 69 -14.80 7.82 -16.10
CA ALA A 69 -15.57 7.33 -17.25
C ALA A 69 -17.05 7.70 -17.15
N ARG A 70 -17.61 7.81 -15.93
CA ARG A 70 -19.00 8.18 -15.70
C ARG A 70 -19.27 9.69 -15.78
N ARG A 71 -18.32 10.52 -15.31
CA ARG A 71 -18.56 11.96 -15.13
C ARG A 71 -17.97 12.86 -16.19
N LEU A 72 -16.94 12.40 -16.90
CA LEU A 72 -16.18 13.23 -17.82
C LEU A 72 -16.42 12.78 -19.26
N GLU A 73 -16.75 13.73 -20.14
CA GLU A 73 -16.66 13.47 -21.58
C GLU A 73 -15.20 13.20 -21.94
N GLY A 74 -14.92 12.02 -22.49
CA GLY A 74 -13.56 11.55 -22.72
C GLY A 74 -12.84 11.10 -21.44
N GLY A 75 -13.56 10.66 -20.41
CA GLY A 75 -12.97 10.02 -19.23
C GLY A 75 -12.15 8.76 -19.55
N LEU A 76 -11.35 8.30 -18.59
CA LEU A 76 -10.39 7.20 -18.81
C LEU A 76 -11.11 5.90 -19.19
N VAL A 77 -10.63 5.27 -20.26
CA VAL A 77 -11.10 3.94 -20.69
C VAL A 77 -9.95 2.96 -20.66
N CYS A 78 -10.14 1.83 -19.99
CA CYS A 78 -9.15 0.76 -19.93
C CYS A 78 -9.61 -0.45 -20.76
N ARG A 79 -8.67 -1.09 -21.47
CA ARG A 79 -8.96 -2.29 -22.28
C ARG A 79 -9.16 -3.55 -21.45
N SER A 80 -8.64 -3.56 -20.22
CA SER A 80 -8.84 -4.66 -19.27
C SER A 80 -9.05 -4.13 -17.86
N THR A 81 -9.47 -5.04 -16.97
CA THR A 81 -9.64 -4.73 -15.54
C THR A 81 -8.33 -4.26 -14.92
N LEU A 82 -8.42 -3.25 -14.06
CA LEU A 82 -7.32 -2.79 -13.24
C LEU A 82 -7.05 -3.77 -12.11
N GLY A 83 -5.77 -4.07 -11.87
CA GLY A 83 -5.38 -5.01 -10.84
C GLY A 83 -3.89 -4.89 -10.49
N ILE A 84 -3.57 -5.28 -9.27
CA ILE A 84 -2.21 -5.28 -8.75
C ILE A 84 -2.01 -6.50 -7.83
N SER A 85 -0.94 -7.24 -8.09
CA SER A 85 -0.44 -8.33 -7.24
C SER A 85 0.91 -7.94 -6.63
N SER A 86 1.40 -8.71 -5.68
CA SER A 86 2.74 -8.52 -5.10
C SER A 86 3.84 -8.62 -6.16
N GLU A 87 3.74 -9.56 -7.09
CA GLU A 87 4.69 -9.77 -8.18
C GLU A 87 4.68 -8.58 -9.13
N ALA A 88 3.49 -8.15 -9.55
CA ALA A 88 3.30 -6.95 -10.37
C ALA A 88 3.88 -5.70 -9.70
N ALA A 89 3.62 -5.53 -8.40
CA ALA A 89 4.16 -4.41 -7.62
C ALA A 89 5.69 -4.45 -7.55
N LEU A 90 6.30 -5.62 -7.28
CA LEU A 90 7.76 -5.75 -7.29
C LEU A 90 8.36 -5.37 -8.65
N ILE A 91 7.78 -5.85 -9.75
CA ILE A 91 8.24 -5.53 -11.10
C ILE A 91 8.19 -4.01 -11.31
N ALA A 92 7.04 -3.39 -11.04
CA ALA A 92 6.86 -1.94 -11.19
C ALA A 92 7.86 -1.11 -10.38
N LEU A 93 8.13 -1.55 -9.15
CA LEU A 93 8.99 -0.83 -8.22
C LEU A 93 10.49 -1.08 -8.44
N SER A 94 10.86 -2.22 -9.01
CA SER A 94 12.25 -2.65 -9.21
C SER A 94 13.07 -1.69 -10.10
N ALA A 95 12.40 -0.98 -11.01
CA ALA A 95 13.01 0.03 -11.89
C ALA A 95 13.51 1.28 -11.13
N THR A 96 13.07 1.49 -9.89
CA THR A 96 13.53 2.62 -9.07
C THR A 96 14.95 2.37 -8.58
N ALA A 97 15.86 3.32 -8.82
CA ALA A 97 17.26 3.21 -8.38
C ALA A 97 17.33 3.09 -6.85
N SER A 98 18.15 2.16 -6.34
CA SER A 98 18.20 1.82 -4.90
C SER A 98 18.39 3.03 -3.98
N ALA A 99 19.22 3.99 -4.37
CA ALA A 99 19.49 5.20 -3.59
C ALA A 99 18.27 6.14 -3.45
N GLN A 100 17.27 6.01 -4.32
CA GLN A 100 16.08 6.87 -4.35
C GLN A 100 14.86 6.23 -3.69
N ARG A 101 14.86 4.90 -3.51
CA ARG A 101 13.67 4.14 -3.10
C ARG A 101 13.08 4.58 -1.76
N GLN A 102 13.90 5.11 -0.86
CA GLN A 102 13.45 5.54 0.46
C GLN A 102 12.58 6.80 0.42
N GLU A 103 12.87 7.73 -0.48
CA GLU A 103 12.13 9.00 -0.63
C GLU A 103 11.18 9.00 -1.83
N THR A 104 11.17 7.93 -2.63
CA THR A 104 10.24 7.80 -3.75
C THR A 104 8.91 7.22 -3.25
N PRO A 105 7.77 7.89 -3.47
CA PRO A 105 6.46 7.35 -3.11
C PRO A 105 6.09 6.18 -4.04
N ALA A 106 5.63 5.07 -3.46
CA ALA A 106 5.33 3.86 -4.22
C ALA A 106 4.01 3.96 -5.01
N THR A 107 2.96 4.55 -4.40
CA THR A 107 1.61 4.55 -4.98
C THR A 107 1.54 5.12 -6.40
N PRO A 108 2.15 6.28 -6.72
CA PRO A 108 2.10 6.80 -8.09
C PRO A 108 2.73 5.86 -9.13
N LEU A 109 3.81 5.16 -8.77
CA LEU A 109 4.46 4.20 -9.66
C LEU A 109 3.56 2.98 -9.91
N LEU A 110 2.92 2.47 -8.86
CA LEU A 110 2.00 1.34 -8.95
C LEU A 110 0.76 1.69 -9.79
N VAL A 111 0.20 2.90 -9.63
CA VAL A 111 -0.93 3.37 -10.43
C VAL A 111 -0.56 3.50 -11.91
N ALA A 112 0.61 4.09 -12.21
CA ALA A 112 1.09 4.21 -13.58
C ALA A 112 1.26 2.84 -14.25
N ASP A 113 1.85 1.89 -13.53
CA ASP A 113 2.02 0.51 -14.00
C ASP A 113 0.68 -0.22 -14.18
N MET A 114 -0.28 -0.03 -13.26
CA MET A 114 -1.65 -0.55 -13.43
C MET A 114 -2.31 -0.01 -14.70
N PHE A 115 -2.21 1.30 -14.96
CA PHE A 115 -2.75 1.93 -16.17
C PHE A 115 -2.09 1.40 -17.44
N ALA A 116 -0.76 1.28 -17.43
CA ALA A 116 -0.01 0.74 -18.56
C ALA A 116 -0.43 -0.69 -18.89
N ARG A 117 -0.51 -1.58 -17.88
CA ARG A 117 -0.97 -2.96 -18.08
C ARG A 117 -2.42 -3.06 -18.54
N ALA A 118 -3.29 -2.21 -17.99
CA ALA A 118 -4.71 -2.20 -18.36
C ALA A 118 -4.98 -1.50 -19.70
N GLY A 119 -3.96 -0.88 -20.30
CA GLY A 119 -4.07 -0.12 -21.54
C GLY A 119 -5.06 1.03 -21.43
N CYS A 120 -5.04 1.75 -20.30
CA CYS A 120 -5.90 2.90 -20.07
C CYS A 120 -5.46 4.10 -20.92
N ASN A 121 -6.42 4.79 -21.52
CA ASN A 121 -6.22 6.01 -22.31
C ASN A 121 -7.31 7.06 -22.05
#